data_AF-A0A8J3N9N3-F1
#
_entry.id   AF-A0A8J3N9N3-F1
#
_cell.length_a   1.000
_cell.length_b   1.000
_cell.length_c   1.000
_cell.angle_alpha   90.00
_cell.angle_beta   90.00
_cell.angle_gamma   90.00
#
_symmetry.space_group_name_H-M   'P 1'
#
loop_
_entity.id
_entity.type
_entity.pdbx_description
1 polymer ?
#
loop_
_entity_poly.entity_id
_entity_poly.type
_entity_poly.pdbx_seq_one_letter_code
_entity_poly.pdbx_strand_id
1 'polypeptide(L)'
;MDNTTKQRHAYKRGFVGDGQYSTDYTLYLAGDEVCLHWQWEADEDNGGAGEIDMSVTDLKRLIQAGQKLLKASGNDTPLPVERPASEDIY
;
A
#
# COMPACT_ATOMS: atom_id res chain seq x y z
N MET A 1 27.36 1.49 8.43
CA MET A 1 26.22 1.88 7.58
C MET A 1 25.09 0.95 7.97
N ASP A 2 24.08 1.47 8.67
CA ASP A 2 22.98 0.67 9.20
C ASP A 2 21.99 0.35 8.07
N ASN A 3 22.16 -0.80 7.42
CA ASN A 3 21.16 -1.37 6.50
C ASN A 3 19.99 -1.97 7.30
N THR A 4 19.27 -1.13 8.04
CA THR A 4 18.04 -1.56 8.72
C THR A 4 16.91 -1.58 7.70
N THR A 5 16.67 -2.76 7.11
CA THR A 5 15.46 -3.01 6.33
C THR A 5 14.25 -2.72 7.23
N LYS A 6 13.43 -1.75 6.83
CA LYS A 6 12.20 -1.42 7.56
C LYS A 6 11.04 -2.12 6.88
N GLN A 7 10.36 -2.98 7.62
CA GLN A 7 9.16 -3.68 7.16
C GLN A 7 7.95 -3.11 7.87
N ARG A 8 6.85 -2.93 7.13
CA ARG A 8 5.55 -2.61 7.70
C ARG A 8 4.50 -3.52 7.08
N HIS A 9 3.83 -4.26 7.94
CA HIS A 9 2.74 -5.15 7.59
C HIS A 9 1.41 -4.49 7.91
N ALA A 10 0.40 -4.71 7.08
CA ALA A 10 -0.95 -4.26 7.34
C ALA A 10 -1.97 -5.17 6.65
N TYR A 11 -3.11 -5.33 7.31
CA TYR A 11 -4.18 -6.20 6.88
C TYR A 11 -5.48 -5.40 6.80
N LYS A 12 -6.26 -5.59 5.73
CA LYS A 12 -7.55 -4.95 5.56
C LYS A 12 -8.59 -5.96 5.08
N ARG A 13 -9.75 -5.98 5.74
CA ARG A 13 -10.96 -6.65 5.21
C ARG A 13 -11.92 -5.59 4.71
N GLY A 14 -12.66 -5.92 3.66
CA GLY A 14 -13.72 -5.08 3.15
C GLY A 14 -14.76 -5.90 2.40
N PHE A 15 -15.75 -5.19 1.86
CA PHE A 15 -16.79 -5.76 1.01
C PHE A 15 -16.81 -5.01 -0.31
N VAL A 16 -16.89 -5.73 -1.44
CA VAL A 16 -17.23 -5.16 -2.75
C VAL A 16 -18.49 -5.85 -3.25
N GLY A 17 -19.60 -5.10 -3.32
CA GLY A 17 -20.92 -5.71 -3.52
C GLY A 17 -21.27 -6.62 -2.34
N ASP A 18 -21.72 -7.84 -2.64
CA ASP A 18 -22.02 -8.87 -1.64
C ASP A 18 -20.82 -9.77 -1.31
N GLY A 19 -19.68 -9.58 -1.99
CA GLY A 19 -18.47 -10.39 -1.80
C GLY A 19 -17.56 -9.84 -0.70
N GLN A 20 -17.11 -10.72 0.20
CA GLN A 20 -16.07 -10.38 1.18
C GLN A 20 -14.70 -10.49 0.52
N TYR A 21 -13.82 -9.52 0.78
CA TYR A 21 -12.40 -9.63 0.46
C TYR A 21 -11.55 -9.37 1.68
N SER A 22 -10.46 -10.11 1.78
CA SER A 22 -9.35 -9.81 2.68
C SER A 22 -8.15 -9.43 1.83
N THR A 23 -7.33 -8.48 2.28
CA THR A 23 -6.05 -8.19 1.65
C THR A 23 -5.01 -8.00 2.75
N ASP A 24 -3.99 -8.83 2.68
CA ASP A 24 -2.76 -8.75 3.45
C ASP A 24 -1.72 -8.05 2.57
N TYR A 25 -1.00 -7.06 3.09
CA TYR A 25 0.14 -6.49 2.39
C TYR A 25 1.30 -6.20 3.32
N THR A 26 2.49 -6.37 2.76
CA THR A 26 3.75 -6.07 3.43
C THR A 26 4.58 -5.15 2.56
N LEU A 27 4.99 -4.02 3.15
CA LEU A 27 5.86 -3.03 2.55
C LEU A 27 7.27 -3.18 3.15
N TYR A 28 8.27 -3.28 2.28
CA TYR A 28 9.68 -3.33 2.66
C TYR A 28 10.42 -2.12 2.10
N LEU A 29 11.28 -1.53 2.91
CA LEU A 29 12.27 -0.55 2.48
C LEU A 29 13.65 -1.19 2.56
N ALA A 30 14.27 -1.41 1.41
CA ALA A 30 15.61 -1.97 1.27
C ALA A 30 16.52 -0.94 0.58
N GLY A 31 17.20 -0.11 1.38
CA GLY A 31 17.98 1.00 0.84
C GLY A 31 17.10 2.02 0.12
N ASP A 32 17.33 2.20 -1.18
CA ASP A 32 16.58 3.12 -2.04
C ASP A 32 15.41 2.44 -2.80
N GLU A 33 15.11 1.18 -2.46
CA GLU A 33 14.02 0.41 -3.05
C GLU A 33 12.86 0.21 -2.08
N VAL A 34 11.66 0.19 -2.65
CA VAL A 34 10.40 -0.08 -1.99
C VAL A 34 9.79 -1.31 -2.65
N CYS A 35 9.57 -2.36 -1.86
CA CYS A 35 8.90 -3.58 -2.31
C CYS A 35 7.53 -3.65 -1.62
N LEU A 36 6.44 -3.72 -2.39
CA LEU A 36 5.10 -3.94 -1.88
C LEU A 36 4.64 -5.33 -2.33
N HIS A 37 4.43 -6.21 -1.37
CA HIS A 37 3.83 -7.52 -1.58
C HIS A 37 2.41 -7.46 -1.04
N TRP A 38 1.44 -7.99 -1.77
CA TRP A 38 0.08 -8.14 -1.25
C TRP A 38 -0.54 -9.45 -1.70
N GLN A 39 -1.42 -10.00 -0.88
CA GLN A 39 -2.22 -11.16 -1.14
C GLN A 39 -3.66 -10.84 -0.79
N TRP A 40 -4.61 -11.25 -1.61
CA TRP A 40 -6.02 -11.15 -1.29
C TRP A 40 -6.72 -12.49 -1.43
N GLU A 41 -7.71 -12.71 -0.57
CA GLU A 41 -8.60 -13.86 -0.63
C GLU A 41 -9.99 -13.40 -1.07
N ALA A 42 -10.63 -14.21 -1.91
CA ALA A 42 -12.01 -14.04 -2.35
C ALA A 42 -12.72 -15.41 -2.24
N ASP A 43 -14.02 -15.38 -1.97
CA ASP A 43 -14.83 -16.55 -1.58
C ASP A 43 -14.90 -17.68 -2.64
N GLU A 44 -14.52 -17.41 -3.89
CA GLU A 44 -14.65 -18.35 -5.03
C GLU A 44 -13.36 -18.42 -5.88
N ASP A 45 -12.23 -18.88 -5.31
CA ASP A 45 -10.94 -19.10 -5.99
C ASP A 45 -10.34 -17.90 -6.75
N ASN A 46 -10.94 -16.71 -6.63
CA ASN A 46 -10.49 -15.46 -7.24
C ASN A 46 -9.47 -14.71 -6.36
N GLY A 47 -8.89 -15.41 -5.39
CA GLY A 47 -7.75 -14.91 -4.62
C GLY A 47 -6.53 -14.75 -5.51
N GLY A 48 -5.61 -13.88 -5.08
CA GLY A 48 -4.39 -13.61 -5.84
C GLY A 48 -3.32 -12.99 -4.98
N ALA A 49 -2.11 -12.95 -5.52
CA ALA A 49 -1.01 -12.23 -4.92
C ALA A 49 -0.33 -11.37 -5.98
N GLY A 50 0.26 -10.27 -5.54
CA GLY A 50 1.00 -9.34 -6.36
C GLY A 50 2.22 -8.83 -5.64
N GLU A 51 3.22 -8.46 -6.43
CA GLU A 51 4.46 -7.88 -5.97
C GLU A 51 4.84 -6.74 -6.91
N ILE A 52 5.25 -5.60 -6.34
CA ILE A 52 5.80 -4.47 -7.07
C ILE A 52 7.06 -4.01 -6.35
N ASP A 53 8.15 -3.98 -7.11
CA ASP A 53 9.41 -3.36 -6.70
C ASP A 53 9.60 -2.05 -7.45
N MET A 54 9.92 -0.99 -6.71
CA MET A 54 10.24 0.30 -7.31
C MET A 54 11.20 1.12 -6.46
N SER A 55 11.94 2.01 -7.11
CA SER A 55 12.79 2.95 -6.38
C SER A 55 11.94 3.94 -5.56
N VAL A 56 12.46 4.39 -4.42
CA VAL A 56 11.86 5.45 -3.59
C VAL A 56 11.65 6.73 -4.43
N THR A 57 12.54 6.98 -5.39
CA THR A 57 12.44 8.13 -6.30
C THR A 57 11.23 8.03 -7.20
N ASP A 58 11.00 6.85 -7.80
CA ASP A 58 9.87 6.65 -8.71
C ASP A 58 8.54 6.59 -7.95
N LEU A 59 8.52 6.00 -6.75
CA LEU A 59 7.36 6.08 -5.86
C LEU A 59 6.98 7.53 -5.54
N LYS A 60 7.97 8.38 -5.21
CA LYS A 60 7.73 9.81 -4.94
C LYS A 60 7.16 10.52 -6.17
N ARG A 61 7.70 10.23 -7.37
CA ARG A 61 7.18 10.79 -8.63
C ARG A 61 5.74 10.36 -8.89
N LEU A 62 5.41 9.09 -8.64
CA LEU A 62 4.07 8.54 -8.81
C LEU A 62 3.07 9.22 -7.87
N ILE A 63 3.40 9.35 -6.57
CA ILE A 63 2.55 10.03 -5.58
C ILE A 63 2.33 11.48 -5.98
N GLN A 64 3.39 12.19 -6.39
CA GLN A 64 3.28 13.58 -6.84
C GLN A 64 2.41 13.72 -8.11
N ALA A 65 2.53 12.79 -9.06
CA ALA A 65 1.70 12.77 -10.26
C ALA A 65 0.23 12.51 -9.91
N GLY A 66 -0.05 11.53 -9.04
CA GLY A 66 -1.40 11.24 -8.55
C GLY A 66 -2.03 12.45 -7.86
N GLN A 67 -1.29 13.13 -6.98
CA GLN A 67 -1.77 14.35 -6.32
C GLN A 67 -2.05 15.49 -7.30
N LYS A 68 -1.24 15.66 -8.36
CA LYS A 68 -1.51 16.65 -9.41
C LYS A 68 -2.78 16.32 -10.18
N LEU A 69 -3.01 15.05 -10.49
CA LEU A 69 -4.21 14.59 -11.19
C LEU A 69 -5.47 14.79 -10.35
N LEU A 70 -5.43 14.44 -9.05
CA LEU A 70 -6.56 14.66 -8.12
C LEU A 70 -6.94 16.14 -8.00
N LYS A 71 -5.94 17.03 -7.90
CA LYS A 71 -6.14 18.48 -7.91
C LYS A 71 -6.77 18.99 -9.21
N ALA A 72 -6.34 18.45 -10.34
CA ALA A 72 -6.87 18.84 -11.65
C ALA A 72 -8.31 18.37 -11.88
N SER A 73 -8.75 17.27 -11.24
CA SER A 73 -10.10 16.72 -11.39
C SER A 73 -11.15 17.36 -10.46
N GLY A 74 -10.82 18.39 -9.68
CA GLY A 74 -11.73 19.00 -8.70
C GLY A 74 -12.03 18.11 -7.47
N ASN A 75 -11.37 16.95 -7.38
CA ASN A 75 -11.41 16.03 -6.25
C ASN A 75 -10.12 16.23 -5.44
N ASP A 76 -9.98 17.41 -4.84
CA ASP A 76 -8.86 17.77 -3.96
C ASP A 76 -9.00 17.10 -2.58
N THR A 77 -9.45 15.84 -2.56
CA THR A 77 -9.38 15.00 -1.37
C THR A 77 -7.94 14.52 -1.30
N PRO A 78 -7.13 14.99 -0.35
CA PRO A 78 -5.81 14.44 -0.15
C PRO A 78 -5.97 12.94 0.06
N LEU A 79 -5.12 12.13 -0.57
CA LEU A 79 -5.08 10.69 -0.25
C LEU A 79 -5.09 10.57 1.28
N PRO A 80 -6.03 9.83 1.88
CA PRO A 80 -6.08 9.67 3.31
C PRO A 80 -4.79 8.97 3.72
N VAL A 81 -3.83 9.75 4.21
CA VAL A 81 -2.72 9.22 4.98
C VAL A 81 -3.34 8.95 6.34
N GLU A 82 -4.00 7.80 6.48
CA GLU A 82 -4.26 7.26 7.80
C GLU A 82 -2.91 7.27 8.51
N ARG A 83 -2.79 8.12 9.55
CA ARG A 83 -1.69 7.96 10.50
C ARG A 83 -1.68 6.47 10.85
N PRO A 84 -0.51 5.81 10.93
CA PRO A 84 -0.46 4.51 11.58
C PRO A 84 -1.35 4.60 12.81
N ALA A 85 -2.26 3.65 12.98
CA ALA A 85 -2.77 3.36 14.31
C ALA A 85 -1.53 2.99 15.13
N SER A 86 -0.85 4.01 15.64
CA SER A 86 0.25 3.87 16.57
C SER A 86 -0.43 3.62 17.88
N GLU A 87 -0.53 2.35 18.24
CA GLU A 87 -0.28 1.88 19.59
C GLU A 87 -0.09 0.37 19.48
N ASP A 88 1.08 -0.08 19.95
CA ASP A 88 1.55 -1.47 20.07
C ASP A 88 2.16 -2.13 18.82
N ILE A 89 3.40 -1.73 18.50
CA ILE A 89 4.36 -2.60 17.80
C ILE A 89 5.17 -3.31 18.90
N TYR A 90 4.95 -4.62 19.08
CA TYR A 90 5.78 -5.49 19.95
C TYR A 90 7.08 -5.92 19.26
#